data_AF-A0A7S1P732-F1
#
_entry.id   AF-A0A7S1P732-F1
#
_cell.length_a   1.000
_cell.length_b   1.000
_cell.length_c   1.000
_cell.angle_alpha   90.00
_cell.angle_beta   90.00
_cell.angle_gamma   90.00
#
_symmetry.space_group_name_H-M   'P 1'
#
loop_
_entity.id
_entity.type
_entity.pdbx_description
1 polymer ?
#
loop_
_entity_poly.entity_id
_entity_poly.type
_entity_poly.pdbx_seq_one_letter_code
_entity_poly.pdbx_strand_id
1 'polypeptide(L)'
;APVLPPPSSDLSSLQREVLDLRLKLATQNAAFERTLKNQMDLNAEEVTKLKTEQERRMGPFIRAAADLSVLRDQLRDLSLSEDLYFELRGRGEDELSLREWVLVRVYETVRGYKERVASQSRELEMLRENTALAQDRLDQCKRQLTHAQVSLEGVKEDSSRQIE
;
A
#
# COMPACT_ATOMS: atom_id res chain seq x y z
N ALA A 1 -74.60 -10.24 25.06
CA ALA A 1 -73.22 -9.79 25.30
C ALA A 1 -72.49 -9.72 23.97
N PRO A 2 -71.78 -8.63 23.63
CA PRO A 2 -71.00 -8.60 22.40
C PRO A 2 -69.74 -9.44 22.62
N VAL A 3 -69.53 -10.42 21.75
CA VAL A 3 -68.31 -11.24 21.73
C VAL A 3 -67.20 -10.36 21.15
N LEU A 4 -66.29 -9.90 21.99
CA LEU A 4 -65.06 -9.27 21.55
C LEU A 4 -64.26 -10.29 20.73
N PRO A 5 -63.80 -9.95 19.52
CA PRO A 5 -62.87 -10.82 18.80
C PRO A 5 -61.55 -10.92 19.61
N PRO A 6 -60.92 -12.10 19.63
CA PRO A 6 -59.72 -12.31 20.43
C PRO A 6 -58.55 -11.44 19.89
N PRO A 7 -57.85 -10.66 20.73
CA PRO A 7 -56.74 -9.80 20.31
C PRO A 7 -55.43 -10.55 20.01
N SER A 8 -55.46 -11.88 19.82
CA SER A 8 -54.27 -12.73 19.93
C SER A 8 -53.64 -13.17 18.60
N SER A 9 -54.36 -13.15 17.47
CA SER A 9 -53.79 -13.58 16.17
C SER A 9 -52.71 -12.63 15.68
N ASP A 10 -52.97 -11.33 15.75
CA ASP A 10 -52.15 -10.29 15.10
C ASP A 10 -50.87 -10.00 15.88
N LEU A 11 -50.93 -10.12 17.23
CA LEU A 11 -49.76 -10.08 18.10
C LEU A 11 -48.81 -11.27 17.83
N SER A 12 -49.36 -12.46 17.60
CA SER A 12 -48.56 -13.66 17.31
C SER A 12 -47.92 -13.66 15.92
N SER A 13 -48.53 -12.97 14.94
CA SER A 13 -47.97 -12.78 13.60
C SER A 13 -46.89 -11.71 13.60
N LEU A 14 -47.10 -10.59 14.31
CA LEU A 14 -46.08 -9.54 14.49
C LEU A 14 -44.84 -10.06 15.21
N GLN A 15 -45.00 -10.88 16.26
CA GLN A 15 -43.88 -11.50 16.97
C GLN A 15 -43.05 -12.42 16.06
N ARG A 16 -43.71 -13.20 15.19
CA ARG A 16 -43.03 -14.04 14.19
C ARG A 16 -42.29 -13.21 13.15
N GLU A 17 -42.90 -12.15 12.66
CA GLU A 17 -42.29 -11.25 11.67
C GLU A 17 -41.06 -10.52 12.24
N VAL A 18 -41.13 -10.07 13.51
CA VAL A 18 -40.00 -9.47 14.22
C VAL A 18 -38.86 -10.48 14.41
N LEU A 19 -39.16 -11.72 14.78
CA LEU A 19 -38.14 -12.79 14.90
C LEU A 19 -37.47 -13.09 13.57
N ASP A 20 -38.24 -13.18 12.47
CA ASP A 20 -37.71 -13.39 11.13
C ASP A 20 -36.82 -12.23 10.67
N LEU A 21 -37.21 -10.99 10.95
CA LEU A 21 -36.40 -9.80 10.65
C LEU A 21 -35.11 -9.78 11.47
N ARG A 22 -35.15 -10.16 12.75
CA ARG A 22 -33.96 -10.30 13.60
C ARG A 22 -33.00 -11.36 13.08
N LEU A 23 -33.52 -12.52 12.64
CA LEU A 23 -32.71 -13.60 12.08
C LEU A 23 -32.07 -13.18 10.74
N LYS A 24 -32.82 -12.50 9.88
CA LYS A 24 -32.31 -11.94 8.61
C LYS A 24 -31.22 -10.88 8.85
N LEU A 25 -31.41 -10.00 9.84
CA LEU A 25 -30.41 -9.00 10.20
C LEU A 25 -29.13 -9.65 10.76
N ALA A 26 -29.27 -10.63 11.65
CA ALA A 26 -28.13 -11.36 12.22
C ALA A 26 -27.32 -12.10 11.15
N THR A 27 -27.98 -12.73 10.18
CA THR A 27 -27.31 -13.43 9.07
C THR A 27 -26.63 -12.46 8.09
N GLN A 28 -27.24 -11.32 7.79
CA GLN A 28 -26.61 -10.26 7.00
C GLN A 28 -25.38 -9.66 7.70
N ASN A 29 -25.47 -9.36 9.00
CA ASN A 29 -24.34 -8.83 9.76
C ASN A 29 -23.18 -9.83 9.81
N ALA A 30 -23.46 -11.11 10.05
CA ALA A 30 -22.43 -12.15 10.03
C ALA A 30 -21.77 -12.30 8.64
N ALA A 31 -22.52 -12.15 7.56
CA ALA A 31 -21.96 -12.16 6.20
C ALA A 31 -21.06 -10.93 5.96
N PHE A 32 -21.52 -9.74 6.38
CA PHE A 32 -20.76 -8.50 6.26
C PHE A 32 -19.45 -8.52 7.05
N GLU A 33 -19.47 -9.00 8.30
CA GLU A 33 -18.27 -9.17 9.13
C GLU A 33 -17.24 -10.10 8.47
N ARG A 34 -17.68 -11.21 7.87
CA ARG A 34 -16.79 -12.12 7.14
C ARG A 34 -16.15 -11.43 5.94
N THR A 35 -16.93 -10.68 5.17
CA THR A 35 -16.42 -9.94 4.01
C THR A 35 -15.39 -8.89 4.43
N LEU A 36 -15.67 -8.11 5.48
CA LEU A 36 -14.74 -7.12 6.03
C LEU A 36 -13.46 -7.77 6.55
N LYS A 37 -13.58 -8.89 7.27
CA LYS A 37 -12.43 -9.62 7.78
C LYS A 37 -11.56 -10.16 6.65
N ASN A 38 -12.16 -10.76 5.62
CA ASN A 38 -11.43 -11.22 4.44
C ASN A 38 -10.70 -10.07 3.73
N GLN A 39 -11.33 -8.89 3.59
CA GLN A 39 -10.68 -7.71 3.01
C GLN A 39 -9.51 -7.21 3.88
N MET A 40 -9.67 -7.22 5.20
CA MET A 40 -8.61 -6.86 6.14
C MET A 40 -7.42 -7.81 6.04
N ASP A 41 -7.66 -9.11 5.95
CA ASP A 41 -6.62 -10.13 5.82
C ASP A 41 -5.86 -9.96 4.48
N LEU A 42 -6.58 -9.74 3.38
CA LEU A 42 -5.98 -9.45 2.07
C LEU A 42 -5.13 -8.18 2.08
N ASN A 43 -5.62 -7.10 2.69
CA ASN A 43 -4.88 -5.85 2.81
C ASN A 43 -3.64 -6.02 3.71
N ALA A 44 -3.73 -6.83 4.77
CA ALA A 44 -2.59 -7.13 5.64
C ALA A 44 -1.51 -7.92 4.90
N GLU A 45 -1.91 -8.90 4.08
CA GLU A 45 -0.98 -9.60 3.19
C GLU A 45 -0.35 -8.67 2.15
N GLU A 46 -1.13 -7.75 1.56
CA GLU A 46 -0.59 -6.77 0.61
C GLU A 46 0.45 -5.86 1.27
N VAL A 47 0.15 -5.32 2.46
CA VAL A 47 1.09 -4.50 3.23
C VAL A 47 2.39 -5.25 3.54
N THR A 48 2.29 -6.51 3.98
CA THR A 48 3.49 -7.32 4.29
C THR A 48 4.31 -7.58 3.03
N LYS A 49 3.67 -7.94 1.90
CA LYS A 49 4.34 -8.11 0.61
C LYS A 49 5.08 -6.83 0.18
N LEU A 50 4.41 -5.68 0.22
CA LEU A 50 5.01 -4.40 -0.17
C LEU A 50 6.19 -4.00 0.72
N LYS A 51 6.09 -4.20 2.04
CA LYS A 51 7.19 -3.96 2.98
C LYS A 51 8.39 -4.85 2.71
N THR A 52 8.17 -6.15 2.47
CA THR A 52 9.27 -7.07 2.16
C THR A 52 9.97 -6.72 0.84
N GLU A 53 9.22 -6.28 -0.18
CA GLU A 53 9.82 -5.84 -1.44
C GLU A 53 10.58 -4.51 -1.26
N GLN A 54 10.07 -3.58 -0.44
CA GLN A 54 10.79 -2.36 -0.09
C GLN A 54 12.14 -2.66 0.60
N GLU A 55 12.15 -3.54 1.60
CA GLU A 55 13.37 -3.98 2.30
C GLU A 55 14.36 -4.65 1.35
N ARG A 56 13.85 -5.52 0.46
CA ARG A 56 14.64 -6.20 -0.56
C ARG A 56 15.31 -5.20 -1.51
N ARG A 57 14.65 -4.10 -1.86
CA ARG A 57 15.14 -3.06 -2.78
C ARG A 57 16.08 -2.07 -2.11
N MET A 58 16.00 -1.89 -0.79
CA MET A 58 16.88 -0.98 -0.05
C MET A 58 18.36 -1.39 -0.13
N GLY A 59 18.68 -2.67 0.04
CA GLY A 59 20.07 -3.14 0.00
C GLY A 59 20.79 -2.84 -1.33
N PRO A 60 20.21 -3.17 -2.49
CA PRO A 60 20.72 -2.75 -3.80
C PRO A 60 20.87 -1.24 -3.96
N PHE A 61 19.89 -0.44 -3.51
CA PHE A 61 19.96 1.01 -3.58
C PHE A 61 21.12 1.59 -2.76
N ILE A 62 21.28 1.15 -1.51
CA ILE A 62 22.36 1.60 -0.63
C ILE A 62 23.72 1.29 -1.26
N ARG A 63 23.88 0.09 -1.84
CA ARG A 63 25.12 -0.29 -2.54
C ARG A 63 25.38 0.59 -3.75
N ALA A 64 24.40 0.79 -4.62
CA ALA A 64 24.57 1.65 -5.80
C ALA A 64 24.90 3.10 -5.43
N ALA A 65 24.30 3.64 -4.36
CA ALA A 65 24.58 4.98 -3.85
C ALA A 65 26.00 5.07 -3.26
N ALA A 66 26.44 4.06 -2.51
CA ALA A 66 27.80 3.98 -1.98
C ALA A 66 28.84 3.88 -3.11
N ASP A 67 28.61 3.01 -4.10
CA ASP A 67 29.47 2.85 -5.27
C ASP A 67 29.61 4.17 -6.03
N LEU A 68 28.51 4.89 -6.26
CA LEU A 68 28.53 6.20 -6.90
C LEU A 68 29.33 7.23 -6.09
N SER A 69 29.23 7.22 -4.77
CA SER A 69 30.00 8.11 -3.90
C SER A 69 31.50 7.82 -4.01
N VAL A 70 31.89 6.55 -3.93
CA VAL A 70 33.31 6.14 -4.07
C VAL A 70 33.84 6.53 -5.45
N LEU A 71 33.07 6.26 -6.51
CA LEU A 71 33.44 6.58 -7.88
C LEU A 71 33.63 8.10 -8.07
N ARG A 72 32.73 8.91 -7.51
CA ARG A 72 32.84 10.37 -7.55
C ARG A 72 34.12 10.86 -6.86
N ASP A 73 34.46 10.29 -5.72
CA ASP A 73 35.63 10.71 -4.95
C ASP A 73 36.94 10.28 -5.63
N GLN A 74 36.98 9.07 -6.21
CA GLN A 74 38.13 8.55 -6.96
C GLN A 74 38.36 9.29 -8.29
N LEU A 75 37.29 9.75 -8.95
CA LEU A 75 37.34 10.37 -10.28
C LEU A 75 37.16 11.89 -10.22
N ARG A 76 37.36 12.51 -9.06
CA ARG A 76 37.14 13.95 -8.85
C ARG A 76 37.93 14.82 -9.83
N ASP A 77 39.17 14.43 -10.12
CA ASP A 77 40.07 15.14 -11.01
C ASP A 77 39.78 14.89 -12.50
N LEU A 78 38.89 13.94 -12.79
CA LEU A 78 38.45 13.54 -14.12
C LEU A 78 37.01 14.01 -14.42
N SER A 79 36.59 15.11 -13.78
CA SER A 79 35.28 15.69 -14.03
C SER A 79 35.21 16.41 -15.39
N LEU A 80 34.11 16.20 -16.09
CA LEU A 80 33.81 16.76 -17.40
C LEU A 80 32.46 17.46 -17.32
N SER A 81 32.34 18.68 -17.85
CA SER A 81 31.05 19.34 -17.98
C SER A 81 30.22 18.66 -19.07
N GLU A 82 28.90 18.79 -18.98
CA GLU A 82 27.99 18.19 -19.98
C GLU A 82 28.18 18.82 -21.37
N ASP A 83 28.43 20.12 -21.45
CA ASP A 83 28.71 20.81 -22.72
C ASP A 83 29.99 20.28 -23.38
N LEU A 84 31.07 20.15 -22.61
CA LEU A 84 32.35 19.63 -23.10
C LEU A 84 32.25 18.15 -23.46
N TYR A 85 31.41 17.39 -22.76
CA TYR A 85 31.10 16.02 -23.14
C TYR A 85 30.49 15.93 -24.54
N PHE A 86 29.47 16.75 -24.84
CA PHE A 86 28.84 16.74 -26.16
C PHE A 86 29.78 17.22 -27.26
N GLU A 87 30.62 18.21 -26.98
CA GLU A 87 31.67 18.67 -27.90
C GLU A 87 32.66 17.56 -28.23
N LEU A 88 33.23 16.90 -27.21
CA LEU A 88 34.19 15.82 -27.39
C LEU A 88 33.57 14.58 -28.02
N ARG A 89 32.31 14.26 -27.70
CA ARG A 89 31.60 13.12 -28.30
C ARG A 89 31.25 13.35 -29.77
N GLY A 90 31.14 14.62 -30.19
CA GLY A 90 30.94 14.99 -31.60
C GLY A 90 32.21 14.84 -32.44
N ARG A 91 33.39 14.83 -31.81
CA ARG A 91 34.68 14.56 -32.45
C ARG A 91 34.84 13.04 -32.59
N GLY A 92 35.37 12.58 -33.73
CA GLY A 92 35.63 11.15 -33.94
C GLY A 92 36.65 10.61 -32.92
N GLU A 93 36.59 9.32 -32.58
CA GLU A 93 37.52 8.74 -31.58
C GLU A 93 39.00 8.95 -31.95
N ASP A 94 39.33 8.92 -33.24
CA ASP A 94 40.69 9.12 -33.76
C ASP A 94 41.20 10.57 -33.59
N GLU A 95 40.29 11.53 -33.34
CA GLU A 95 40.60 12.95 -33.17
C GLU A 95 40.75 13.36 -31.70
N LEU A 96 40.46 12.43 -30.77
CA LEU A 96 40.54 12.66 -29.34
C LEU A 96 41.95 12.29 -28.83
N SER A 97 42.51 13.16 -27.99
CA SER A 97 43.64 12.77 -27.17
C SER A 97 43.24 11.67 -26.18
N LEU A 98 44.21 10.87 -25.73
CA LEU A 98 43.97 9.84 -24.72
C LEU A 98 43.26 10.40 -23.47
N ARG A 99 43.61 11.62 -23.05
CA ARG A 99 42.98 12.29 -21.90
C ARG A 99 41.51 12.60 -22.17
N GLU A 100 41.18 13.18 -23.32
CA GLU A 100 39.79 13.50 -23.69
C GLU A 100 38.96 12.21 -23.81
N TRP A 101 39.51 11.17 -24.43
CA TRP A 101 38.87 9.86 -24.52
C TRP A 101 38.57 9.27 -23.13
N VAL A 102 39.54 9.30 -22.21
CA VAL A 102 39.33 8.84 -20.82
C VAL A 102 38.24 9.66 -20.11
N LEU A 103 38.25 10.99 -20.26
CA LEU A 103 37.24 11.86 -19.65
C LEU A 103 35.82 11.55 -20.16
N VAL A 104 35.66 11.32 -21.46
CA VAL A 104 34.38 10.91 -22.07
C VAL A 104 33.92 9.59 -21.46
N ARG A 105 34.79 8.58 -21.38
CA ARG A 105 34.45 7.26 -20.81
C ARG A 105 34.11 7.31 -19.32
N VAL A 106 34.84 8.12 -18.55
CA VAL A 106 34.53 8.38 -17.14
C VAL A 106 33.17 9.05 -16.99
N TYR A 107 32.88 10.07 -17.79
CA TYR A 107 31.59 10.76 -17.76
C TYR A 107 30.44 9.78 -18.07
N GLU A 108 30.56 8.96 -19.12
CA GLU A 108 29.54 7.96 -19.49
C GLU A 108 29.30 6.95 -18.36
N THR A 109 30.37 6.48 -17.74
CA THR A 109 30.30 5.54 -16.62
C THR A 109 29.58 6.17 -15.43
N VAL A 110 30.06 7.33 -14.96
CA VAL A 110 29.47 8.06 -13.82
C VAL A 110 28.00 8.39 -14.09
N ARG A 111 27.67 8.84 -15.31
CA ARG A 111 26.29 9.10 -15.73
C ARG A 111 25.42 7.86 -15.62
N GLY A 112 25.88 6.71 -16.10
CA GLY A 112 25.14 5.45 -15.99
C GLY A 112 24.87 5.04 -14.53
N TYR A 113 25.83 5.25 -13.62
CA TYR A 113 25.61 5.03 -12.18
C TYR A 113 24.59 6.03 -11.60
N LYS A 114 24.68 7.32 -11.96
CA LYS A 114 23.70 8.34 -11.53
C LYS A 114 22.29 7.98 -11.99
N GLU A 115 22.12 7.57 -13.25
CA GLU A 115 20.83 7.15 -13.81
C GLU A 115 20.27 5.92 -13.06
N ARG A 116 21.12 4.94 -12.73
CA ARG A 116 20.72 3.76 -11.95
C ARG A 116 20.30 4.09 -10.51
N VAL A 117 21.06 4.96 -9.83
CA VAL A 117 20.68 5.41 -8.48
C VAL A 117 19.37 6.19 -8.53
N ALA A 118 19.19 7.05 -9.54
CA ALA A 118 17.94 7.78 -9.73
C ALA A 118 16.76 6.86 -10.02
N SER A 119 16.91 5.84 -10.86
CA SER A 119 15.83 4.89 -11.14
C SER A 119 15.45 4.08 -9.90
N GLN A 120 16.43 3.56 -9.16
CA GLN A 120 16.20 2.83 -7.92
C GLN A 120 15.56 3.72 -6.84
N SER A 121 15.94 5.00 -6.76
CA SER A 121 15.33 5.97 -5.87
C SER A 121 13.85 6.16 -6.18
N ARG A 122 13.46 6.27 -7.46
CA ARG A 122 12.06 6.38 -7.86
C ARG A 122 11.27 5.12 -7.56
N GLU A 123 11.84 3.95 -7.85
CA GLU A 123 11.20 2.66 -7.52
C GLU A 123 10.92 2.52 -6.02
N LEU A 124 11.89 2.90 -5.18
CA LEU A 124 11.71 2.89 -3.72
C LEU A 124 10.63 3.85 -3.25
N GLU A 125 10.54 5.03 -3.85
CA GLU A 125 9.52 6.01 -3.50
C GLU A 125 8.11 5.51 -3.87
N MET A 126 7.96 4.96 -5.08
CA MET A 126 6.71 4.32 -5.50
C MET A 126 6.30 3.19 -4.56
N LEU A 127 7.25 2.36 -4.10
CA LEU A 127 6.96 1.28 -3.14
C LEU A 127 6.54 1.82 -1.76
N ARG A 128 7.14 2.93 -1.30
CA ARG A 128 6.74 3.60 -0.05
C ARG A 128 5.33 4.15 -0.15
N GLU A 129 5.01 4.84 -1.23
CA GLU A 129 3.66 5.38 -1.50
C GLU A 129 2.63 4.26 -1.55
N ASN A 130 2.89 3.17 -2.28
CA ASN A 130 2.00 2.02 -2.34
C ASN A 130 1.81 1.37 -0.97
N THR A 131 2.87 1.25 -0.17
CA THR A 131 2.80 0.71 1.19
C THR A 131 1.93 1.60 2.09
N ALA A 132 2.07 2.92 1.99
CA ALA A 132 1.25 3.87 2.73
C ALA A 132 -0.24 3.75 2.35
N LEU A 133 -0.55 3.71 1.05
CA LEU A 133 -1.92 3.54 0.57
C LEU A 133 -2.54 2.21 1.01
N ALA A 134 -1.80 1.10 0.95
CA ALA A 134 -2.27 -0.20 1.42
C ALA A 134 -2.49 -0.21 2.95
N GLN A 135 -1.62 0.47 3.69
CA GLN A 135 -1.76 0.63 5.14
C GLN A 135 -3.01 1.46 5.51
N ASP A 136 -3.27 2.55 4.80
CA ASP A 136 -4.46 3.38 5.01
C ASP A 136 -5.76 2.58 4.77
N ARG A 137 -5.80 1.76 3.71
CA ARG A 137 -6.93 0.85 3.43
C ARG A 137 -7.10 -0.17 4.56
N LEU A 138 -6.01 -0.77 5.02
CA LEU A 138 -6.04 -1.72 6.14
C LEU A 138 -6.62 -1.06 7.40
N ASP A 139 -6.18 0.16 7.71
CA ASP A 139 -6.61 0.87 8.91
C ASP A 139 -8.04 1.42 8.77
N GLN A 140 -8.52 1.69 7.56
CA GLN A 140 -9.95 1.92 7.29
C GLN A 140 -10.79 0.67 7.54
N CYS A 141 -10.38 -0.50 7.01
CA CYS A 141 -11.08 -1.77 7.24
C CYS A 141 -11.13 -2.13 8.73
N LYS A 142 -10.04 -1.94 9.48
CA LYS A 142 -10.02 -2.14 10.93
C LYS A 142 -11.04 -1.28 11.65
N ARG A 143 -11.10 0.03 11.33
CA ARG A 143 -12.06 0.96 11.94
C ARG A 143 -13.51 0.55 11.64
N GLN A 144 -13.79 0.13 10.40
CA GLN A 144 -15.12 -0.36 10.01
C GLN A 144 -15.50 -1.63 10.76
N LEU A 145 -14.57 -2.57 10.92
CA LEU A 145 -14.79 -3.79 11.68
C LEU A 145 -15.08 -3.48 13.16
N THR A 146 -14.28 -2.62 13.80
CA THR A 146 -14.51 -2.22 15.19
C THR A 146 -15.88 -1.55 15.35
N HIS A 147 -16.27 -0.67 14.43
CA HIS A 147 -17.59 -0.04 14.45
C HIS A 147 -18.73 -1.07 14.31
N ALA A 148 -18.59 -2.03 13.38
CA ALA A 148 -19.57 -3.10 13.18
C ALA A 148 -19.70 -3.99 14.44
N GLN A 149 -18.58 -4.33 15.07
CA GLN A 149 -18.55 -5.12 16.30
C GLN A 149 -19.25 -4.41 17.46
N VAL A 150 -18.95 -3.13 17.68
CA VAL A 150 -19.60 -2.32 18.72
C VAL A 150 -21.10 -2.18 18.46
N SER A 151 -21.51 -1.97 17.19
CA SER A 151 -22.92 -1.90 16.81
C SER A 151 -23.65 -3.22 17.06
N LEU A 152 -23.01 -4.35 16.74
CA LEU A 152 -23.56 -5.68 17.00
C LEU A 152 -23.74 -5.94 18.50
N GLU A 153 -22.77 -5.53 19.31
CA GLU A 153 -22.81 -5.67 20.76
C GLU A 153 -23.95 -4.84 21.37
N GLY A 154 -24.12 -3.58 20.93
CA GLY A 154 -25.26 -2.75 21.34
C GLY A 154 -26.63 -3.36 20.99
N VAL A 155 -26.79 -3.88 19.76
CA VAL A 155 -28.03 -4.57 19.36
C VAL A 155 -28.28 -5.83 20.20
N LYS A 156 -27.23 -6.59 20.54
CA LYS A 156 -27.36 -7.75 21.42
C LYS A 156 -27.83 -7.35 22.81
N GLU A 157 -27.22 -6.34 23.41
CA GLU A 157 -27.62 -5.84 24.73
C GLU A 157 -29.08 -5.36 24.75
N ASP A 158 -29.49 -4.56 23.77
CA ASP A 158 -30.86 -4.06 23.65
C ASP A 158 -31.87 -5.20 23.42
N SER A 159 -31.48 -6.23 22.64
CA SER A 159 -32.32 -7.41 22.43
C SER A 159 -32.48 -8.26 23.69
N SER A 160 -31.44 -8.38 24.52
CA SER A 160 -31.51 -9.08 25.81
C SER A 160 -32.41 -8.34 26.81
N ARG A 161 -32.33 -7.00 26.85
CA ARG A 161 -33.19 -6.16 27.72
C ARG A 161 -34.67 -6.19 27.37
N GLN A 162 -35.03 -6.55 26.14
CA GLN A 162 -36.44 -6.69 25.71
C GLN A 162 -37.02 -8.09 25.94
N ILE A 163 -36.19 -9.06 26.32
CA ILE A 163 -36.59 -10.45 26.58
C ILE A 163 -36.81 -10.71 28.08
N GLU A 164 -36.20 -9.89 28.95
CA GLU A 164 -36.50 -9.80 30.40
C GLU A 164 -37.74 -8.95 30.69
#